data_AF-A0AAV8XI76-F1
#
_entry.id   AF-A0AAV8XI76-F1
#
_cell.length_a   1.000
_cell.length_b   1.000
_cell.length_c   1.000
_cell.angle_alpha   90.00
_cell.angle_beta   90.00
_cell.angle_gamma   90.00
#
_symmetry.space_group_name_H-M   'P 1'
#
loop_
_entity.id
_entity.type
_entity.pdbx_description
1 polymer ?
#
loop_
_entity_poly.entity_id
_entity_poly.type
_entity_poly.pdbx_seq_one_letter_code
_entity_poly.pdbx_strand_id
1 'polypeptide(L)'
;MEFKSLVVWKDNKLVTFLSTFAGEVPKTTVKRYDKKEKKSIEIDCPFIVKEYNHHMGGVDLLDSNLGRLKILQSKKWYFRIFDHLLDLTVVNSWIL
;
A
#
# COMPACT_ATOMS: atom_id res chain seq x y z
N MET A 1 -28.26 -6.16 5.05
CA MET A 1 -27.44 -5.98 6.27
C MET A 1 -26.01 -5.75 5.78
N GLU A 2 -25.51 -4.52 5.81
CA GLU A 2 -24.12 -4.24 5.42
C GLU A 2 -23.19 -4.79 6.51
N PHE A 3 -22.26 -5.67 6.14
CA PHE A 3 -21.24 -6.13 7.06
C PHE A 3 -20.15 -5.04 7.16
N LYS A 4 -19.94 -4.48 8.35
CA LYS A 4 -18.89 -3.50 8.63
C LYS A 4 -18.03 -4.03 9.75
N SER A 5 -16.73 -4.16 9.50
CA SER A 5 -15.75 -4.66 10.44
C SER A 5 -14.79 -3.53 10.84
N LEU A 6 -14.63 -3.33 12.14
CA LEU A 6 -13.62 -2.45 12.73
C LEU A 6 -12.62 -3.34 13.48
N VAL A 7 -11.36 -3.31 13.04
CA VAL A 7 -10.31 -4.16 13.60
C VAL A 7 -9.16 -3.28 14.06
N VAL A 8 -8.75 -3.44 15.32
CA VAL A 8 -7.58 -2.77 15.87
C VAL A 8 -6.44 -3.78 15.96
N TRP A 9 -5.32 -3.47 15.32
CA TRP A 9 -4.12 -4.30 15.36
C TRP A 9 -2.93 -3.50 15.90
N LYS A 10 -2.20 -4.11 16.83
CA LYS A 10 -1.00 -3.52 17.43
C LYS A 10 0.23 -4.26 16.92
N ASP A 11 0.91 -3.66 15.94
CA ASP A 11 2.26 -4.05 15.52
C ASP A 11 3.27 -3.24 16.37
N ASN A 12 4.04 -2.34 15.76
CA ASN A 12 4.86 -1.38 16.50
C ASN A 12 4.05 -0.23 17.11
N LYS A 13 2.99 0.18 16.41
CA LYS A 13 2.01 1.19 16.83
C LYS A 13 0.62 0.62 16.64
N LEU A 14 -0.35 1.24 17.29
CA LEU A 14 -1.74 0.84 17.19
C LEU A 14 -2.32 1.35 15.86
N VAL A 15 -2.86 0.44 15.06
CA VAL A 15 -3.44 0.72 13.74
C VAL A 15 -4.88 0.23 13.73
N THR A 16 -5.78 1.10 13.28
CA THR A 16 -7.22 0.79 13.18
C THR A 16 -7.59 0.65 11.72
N PHE A 17 -8.19 -0.49 11.38
CA PHE A 17 -8.68 -0.80 10.05
C PHE A 17 -10.20 -0.78 10.03
N LEU A 18 -10.77 -0.21 8.98
CA LEU A 18 -12.20 -0.23 8.69
C LEU A 18 -12.40 -0.88 7.32
N SER A 19 -13.25 -1.89 7.24
CA SER A 19 -13.58 -2.53 5.97
C SER A 19 -15.05 -2.93 5.92
N THR A 20 -15.57 -3.03 4.70
CA THR A 20 -16.88 -3.60 4.39
C THR A 20 -16.80 -5.04 3.88
N PHE A 21 -15.58 -5.57 3.69
CA PHE A 21 -15.32 -6.86 3.06
C PHE A 21 -14.41 -7.77 3.92
N ALA A 22 -13.35 -7.21 4.51
CA ALA A 22 -12.35 -7.99 5.22
C ALA A 22 -12.51 -7.86 6.74
N GLY A 23 -12.55 -8.98 7.46
CA GLY A 23 -12.66 -9.04 8.92
C GLY A 23 -11.35 -9.36 9.64
N GLU A 24 -11.46 -9.65 10.93
CA GLU A 24 -10.33 -10.17 11.73
C GLU A 24 -9.99 -11.63 11.40
N VAL A 25 -11.02 -12.42 11.04
CA VAL A 25 -10.95 -13.86 10.81
C VAL A 25 -10.92 -14.14 9.29
N PRO A 26 -10.09 -15.09 8.80
CA PRO A 26 -9.16 -15.95 9.53
C PRO A 26 -7.86 -15.25 9.93
N LYS A 27 -7.40 -15.46 11.17
CA LYS A 27 -6.09 -14.96 11.61
C LYS A 27 -4.98 -15.74 10.91
N THR A 28 -4.02 -15.03 10.34
CA THR A 28 -2.84 -15.61 9.70
C THR A 28 -1.63 -15.32 10.58
N THR A 29 -0.74 -16.29 10.75
CA THR A 29 0.52 -16.09 11.48
C THR A 29 1.57 -15.49 10.55
N VAL A 30 2.26 -14.43 10.98
CA VAL A 30 3.38 -13.82 10.24
C VAL A 30 4.63 -13.79 11.11
N LYS A 31 5.76 -14.05 10.47
CA LYS A 31 7.08 -13.95 11.11
C LYS A 31 7.51 -12.50 11.17
N ARG A 32 7.74 -12.00 12.39
CA ARG A 32 8.27 -10.66 12.66
C ARG A 32 9.54 -10.75 13.47
N TYR A 33 10.53 -9.94 13.11
CA TYR A 33 11.77 -9.84 13.85
C TYR A 33 11.58 -8.95 15.07
N ASP A 34 11.77 -9.51 16.27
CA ASP A 34 11.82 -8.73 17.50
C ASP A 34 13.26 -8.25 17.76
N LYS A 35 13.44 -6.93 17.84
CA LYS A 35 14.73 -6.31 18.14
C LYS A 35 15.18 -6.56 19.58
N LYS A 36 14.26 -6.79 20.52
CA LYS A 36 14.59 -7.03 21.93
C LYS A 36 15.20 -8.40 22.13
N GLU A 37 14.58 -9.43 21.56
CA GLU A 37 15.03 -10.81 21.69
C GLU A 37 15.99 -11.26 20.56
N LYS A 38 16.19 -10.39 19.55
CA LYS A 38 16.99 -10.65 18.34
C LYS A 38 16.60 -11.93 17.60
N LYS A 39 15.32 -12.31 17.70
CA LYS A 39 14.76 -13.54 17.13
C LYS A 39 13.54 -13.21 16.28
N SER A 40 13.26 -14.06 15.31
CA SER A 40 12.00 -14.02 14.58
C SER A 40 10.93 -14.71 15.42
N ILE A 41 9.93 -13.96 15.84
CA ILE A 41 8.74 -14.46 16.53
C ILE A 41 7.58 -14.57 15.55
N GLU A 42 6.66 -15.48 15.82
CA GLU A 42 5.43 -15.66 15.08
C GLU A 42 4.31 -14.88 15.78
N ILE A 43 3.68 -13.95 15.05
CA ILE A 43 2.63 -13.07 15.58
C ILE A 43 1.35 -13.30 14.79
N ASP A 44 0.23 -13.34 15.50
CA ASP A 44 -1.09 -13.38 14.89
C ASP A 44 -1.40 -12.05 14.20
N CYS A 45 -1.73 -12.14 12.92
CA CYS A 45 -2.09 -11.04 12.07
C CYS A 45 -3.51 -11.23 11.54
N PRO A 46 -4.40 -10.24 11.72
CA PRO A 46 -5.76 -10.35 11.24
C PRO A 46 -5.80 -10.33 9.71
N PHE A 47 -6.77 -11.03 9.13
CA PHE A 47 -6.90 -11.17 7.66
C PHE A 47 -6.87 -9.81 6.93
N ILE A 48 -7.58 -8.82 7.49
CA ILE A 48 -7.66 -7.45 6.95
C ILE A 48 -6.29 -6.80 6.72
N VAL A 49 -5.28 -7.08 7.55
CA VAL A 49 -3.94 -6.50 7.38
C VAL A 49 -3.25 -7.11 6.17
N LYS A 50 -3.42 -8.42 5.95
CA LYS A 50 -2.87 -9.11 4.78
C LYS A 50 -3.52 -8.58 3.50
N GLU A 51 -4.84 -8.47 3.50
CA GLU A 51 -5.62 -7.97 2.36
C GLU A 51 -5.25 -6.52 2.03
N TYR A 52 -5.18 -5.68 3.05
CA TYR A 52 -4.75 -4.29 2.93
C TYR A 52 -3.36 -4.21 2.31
N ASN A 53 -2.38 -4.94 2.85
CA ASN A 53 -1.01 -4.91 2.33
C ASN A 53 -0.89 -5.48 0.91
N HIS A 54 -1.74 -6.42 0.51
CA HIS A 54 -1.74 -6.97 -0.86
C HIS A 54 -2.17 -5.93 -1.89
N HIS A 55 -3.14 -5.08 -1.55
CA HIS A 55 -3.66 -4.04 -2.44
C HIS A 55 -2.99 -2.66 -2.24
N MET A 56 -2.16 -2.52 -1.22
CA MET A 56 -1.33 -1.34 -1.01
C MET A 56 -0.17 -1.27 -2.00
N GLY A 57 0.40 -0.07 -2.16
CA GLY A 57 1.61 0.13 -2.96
C GLY A 57 1.39 0.36 -4.44
N GLY A 58 0.16 0.26 -4.97
CA GLY A 58 -0.12 0.61 -6.37
C GLY A 58 0.24 2.07 -6.70
N VAL A 59 -0.06 3.00 -5.80
CA VAL A 59 0.30 4.43 -5.94
C VAL A 59 1.81 4.63 -5.81
N ASP A 60 2.46 3.95 -4.86
CA ASP A 60 3.91 4.06 -4.66
C ASP A 60 4.71 3.50 -5.84
N LEU A 61 4.21 2.42 -6.46
CA LEU A 61 4.77 1.85 -7.69
C LEU A 61 4.64 2.84 -8.85
N LEU A 62 3.48 3.47 -9.00
CA LEU A 62 3.25 4.52 -9.99
C LEU A 62 4.21 5.70 -9.77
N ASP A 63 4.32 6.20 -8.54
CA ASP A 63 5.22 7.31 -8.20
C ASP A 63 6.70 6.94 -8.46
N SER A 64 7.11 5.70 -8.16
CA SER A 64 8.45 5.21 -8.47
C SER A 64 8.72 5.18 -9.97
N ASN A 65 7.75 4.71 -10.77
CA ASN A 65 7.87 4.67 -12.23
C ASN A 65 7.90 6.07 -12.84
N LEU A 66 7.04 6.97 -12.38
CA LEU A 66 7.05 8.39 -12.76
C LEU A 66 8.35 9.07 -12.36
N GLY A 67 8.89 8.75 -11.19
CA GLY A 67 10.19 9.26 -10.72
C GLY A 67 11.35 8.88 -11.64
N ARG A 68 11.29 7.70 -12.28
CA ARG A 68 12.28 7.21 -13.26
C ARG A 68 12.12 7.84 -14.64
N LEU A 69 10.89 8.12 -15.05
CA LEU A 69 10.53 8.55 -16.41
C LEU A 69 10.39 10.06 -16.58
N LYS A 70 10.91 10.91 -15.69
CA LYS A 70 10.74 12.38 -15.80
C LYS A 70 11.30 12.92 -17.14
N ILE A 71 10.44 13.01 -18.16
CA ILE A 71 10.82 13.35 -19.54
C ILE A 71 11.05 14.86 -19.68
N LEU A 72 10.14 15.69 -19.15
CA LEU A 72 10.23 17.15 -19.26
C LEU A 72 9.68 17.84 -18.00
N GLN A 73 10.45 18.77 -17.44
CA GLN A 73 9.97 19.64 -16.36
C GLN A 73 9.71 21.05 -16.90
N SER A 74 8.48 21.26 -17.36
CA SER A 74 8.06 22.58 -17.81
C SER A 74 8.00 23.60 -16.65
N LYS A 75 8.48 24.83 -16.89
CA LYS A 75 8.45 25.93 -15.90
C LYS A 75 7.03 26.50 -15.68
N LYS A 76 6.13 26.31 -16.64
CA LYS A 76 4.75 26.80 -16.56
C LYS A 76 3.87 25.71 -15.93
N TRP A 77 3.09 26.08 -14.91
CA TRP A 77 2.31 25.13 -14.09
C TRP A 77 1.34 24.26 -14.92
N TYR A 78 0.75 24.81 -15.98
CA TYR A 78 -0.21 24.08 -16.81
C TYR A 78 0.46 23.03 -17.70
N PHE A 79 1.68 23.30 -18.20
CA PHE A 79 2.45 22.30 -18.95
C PHE A 79 2.92 21.15 -18.03
N ARG A 80 3.13 21.40 -16.73
CA ARG A 80 3.46 20.32 -15.79
C ARG A 80 2.35 19.26 -15.68
N ILE A 81 1.08 19.67 -15.83
CA ILE A 81 -0.05 18.73 -15.86
C ILE A 81 0.01 17.89 -17.14
N PHE A 82 0.28 18.53 -18.28
CA PHE A 82 0.44 17.83 -19.56
C PHE A 82 1.60 16.83 -19.55
N ASP A 83 2.78 17.25 -19.07
CA ASP A 83 3.97 16.41 -18.94
C ASP A 83 3.67 15.20 -18.03
N HIS A 84 2.98 15.42 -16.90
CA HIS A 84 2.59 14.34 -16.00
C HIS A 84 1.60 13.35 -16.64
N LEU A 85 0.64 13.82 -17.43
CA LEU A 85 -0.28 12.94 -18.16
C LEU A 85 0.47 12.10 -19.20
N LEU A 86 1.47 12.66 -19.87
CA LEU A 86 2.31 11.93 -20.82
C LEU A 86 3.15 10.87 -20.09
N ASP A 87 3.79 11.22 -18.98
CA ASP A 87 4.56 10.27 -18.17
C ASP A 87 3.65 9.12 -17.70
N LEU A 88 2.41 9.40 -17.30
CA LEU A 88 1.40 8.40 -16.92
C LEU A 88 1.01 7.48 -18.10
N THR A 89 0.79 8.02 -19.30
CA THR A 89 0.44 7.17 -20.46
C THR A 89 1.59 6.26 -20.86
N VAL A 90 2.82 6.75 -20.80
CA VAL A 90 4.03 5.94 -21.05
C VAL A 90 4.14 4.81 -20.02
N VAL A 91 4.00 5.11 -18.73
CA VAL A 91 4.01 4.08 -17.67
C VAL A 91 2.90 3.05 -17.89
N ASN A 92 1.68 3.49 -18.20
CA ASN A 92 0.57 2.57 -18.45
C ASN A 92 0.80 1.71 -19.71
N SER A 93 1.35 2.29 -20.79
CA SER A 93 1.69 1.55 -22.01
C SER A 93 2.82 0.53 -21.83
N TRP A 94 3.66 0.70 -20.82
CA TRP A 94 4.70 -0.26 -20.47
C TRP A 94 4.17 -1.44 -19.63
N ILE A 95 3.12 -1.20 -18.85
CA ILE A 95 2.50 -2.20 -17.97
C ILE A 95 1.51 -3.09 -18.73
N LEU A 96 0.77 -2.49 -19.68
CA LEU A 96 -0.19 -3.19 -20.56
C LEU A 96 0.53 -3.97 -21.67
#